data_AF-A0A2D7I9T3-F1
#
_entry.id   AF-A0A2D7I9T3-F1
#
_cell.length_a   1.000
_cell.length_b   1.000
_cell.length_c   1.000
_cell.angle_alpha   90.00
_cell.angle_beta   90.00
_cell.angle_gamma   90.00
#
_symmetry.space_group_name_H-M   'P 1'
#
loop_
_entity.id
_entity.type
_entity.pdbx_description
1 polymer ?
#
loop_
_entity_poly.entity_id
_entity_poly.type
_entity_poly.pdbx_seq_one_letter_code
_entity_poly.pdbx_strand_id
1 'polypeptide(L)'
;MTDILGWRALFGVLGPSTNTVVQPEFDLMRPEGVTNHYSRILTPDANAVSNDTFMNATLVIAENVLDAVDSVMTCSPNYLVMGMSAITFYGGIKGAEKFKKDVKDRSGLSVSIGSESTAKALDAFGNI
;
A
#
# COMPACT_ATOMS: atom_id res chain seq x y z
N MET A 1 13.21 -8.94 9.09
CA MET A 1 14.06 -8.70 10.28
C MET A 1 13.18 -8.00 11.30
N THR A 2 13.35 -8.22 12.60
CA THR A 2 12.66 -7.45 13.65
C THR A 2 13.65 -6.51 14.34
N ASP A 3 13.16 -5.49 15.03
CA ASP A 3 14.01 -4.54 15.75
C ASP A 3 13.56 -4.36 17.22
N ILE A 4 14.17 -3.40 17.93
CA ILE A 4 13.93 -3.14 19.36
C ILE A 4 12.46 -2.77 19.64
N LEU A 5 11.82 -2.03 18.74
CA LEU A 5 10.43 -1.57 18.87
C LEU A 5 9.45 -2.49 18.12
N GLY A 6 9.86 -3.03 16.98
CA GLY A 6 9.11 -3.94 16.13
C GLY A 6 9.47 -5.40 16.36
N TRP A 7 9.58 -5.84 17.62
CA TRP A 7 10.03 -7.18 18.00
C TRP A 7 9.09 -8.31 17.54
N ARG A 8 7.82 -8.00 17.22
CA ARG A 8 6.86 -8.96 16.64
C ARG A 8 6.86 -8.91 15.12
N ALA A 9 6.81 -7.71 14.54
CA ALA A 9 6.77 -7.53 13.09
C ALA A 9 7.10 -6.10 12.68
N LEU A 10 7.72 -5.96 11.51
CA LEU A 10 7.87 -4.71 10.77
C LEU A 10 6.95 -4.74 9.55
N PHE A 11 6.07 -3.75 9.40
CA PHE A 11 5.23 -3.60 8.21
C PHE A 11 5.77 -2.50 7.30
N GLY A 12 5.94 -2.81 6.01
CA GLY A 12 6.20 -1.79 5.00
C GLY A 12 4.87 -1.19 4.54
N VAL A 13 4.62 0.07 4.88
CA VAL A 13 3.36 0.75 4.52
C VAL A 13 3.64 1.68 3.34
N LEU A 14 3.00 1.40 2.21
CA LEU A 14 3.16 2.17 0.98
C LEU A 14 2.00 3.17 0.87
N GLY A 15 2.30 4.42 0.55
CA GLY A 15 1.24 5.38 0.25
C GLY A 15 1.74 6.58 -0.55
N PRO A 16 0.81 7.36 -1.16
CA PRO A 16 1.18 8.51 -1.97
C PRO A 16 2.00 9.49 -1.15
N SER A 17 3.02 10.08 -1.77
CA SER A 17 3.86 11.11 -1.13
C SER A 17 3.05 12.30 -0.62
N THR A 18 1.89 12.58 -1.22
CA THR A 18 0.92 13.62 -0.82
C THR A 18 -0.01 13.21 0.33
N ASN A 19 -0.07 11.92 0.69
CA ASN A 19 -0.92 11.45 1.77
C ASN A 19 -0.31 11.78 3.14
N THR A 20 -1.13 12.35 4.01
CA THR A 20 -0.75 12.78 5.37
C THR A 20 -1.53 12.05 6.48
N VAL A 21 -2.37 11.07 6.12
CA VAL A 21 -3.33 10.42 7.04
C VAL A 21 -2.94 8.97 7.35
N VAL A 22 -2.52 8.20 6.34
CA VAL A 22 -2.27 6.76 6.49
C VAL A 22 -1.19 6.51 7.56
N GLN A 23 -0.09 7.25 7.52
CA GLN A 23 1.00 7.07 8.47
C GLN A 23 0.55 7.27 9.93
N PRO A 24 -0.01 8.43 10.34
CA PRO A 24 -0.42 8.62 11.73
C PRO A 24 -1.54 7.66 12.17
N GLU A 25 -2.50 7.32 11.31
CA GLU A 25 -3.56 6.37 11.68
C GLU A 25 -3.02 4.95 11.90
N PHE A 26 -2.14 4.47 11.01
CA PHE A 26 -1.50 3.16 11.17
C PHE A 26 -0.62 3.12 12.43
N ASP A 27 0.04 4.23 12.77
CA ASP A 27 0.87 4.31 13.97
C ASP A 27 0.05 4.30 15.25
N LEU A 28 -1.16 4.88 15.23
CA LEU A 28 -2.12 4.85 16.34
C LEU A 28 -2.80 3.49 16.50
N MET A 29 -3.06 2.76 15.41
CA MET A 29 -3.76 1.48 15.43
C MET A 29 -2.83 0.25 15.62
N ARG A 30 -1.50 0.43 15.56
CA ARG A 30 -0.58 -0.71 15.56
C ARG A 30 -0.65 -1.51 16.88
N PRO A 31 -0.66 -2.86 16.82
CA PRO A 31 -0.50 -3.68 18.02
C PRO A 31 0.85 -3.46 18.69
N GLU A 32 0.93 -3.71 20.00
CA GLU A 32 2.21 -3.67 20.73
C GLU A 32 3.24 -4.60 20.07
N GLY A 33 4.47 -4.11 19.89
CA GLY A 33 5.58 -4.84 19.26
C GLY A 33 5.56 -4.85 17.73
N VAL A 34 4.64 -4.13 17.09
CA VAL A 34 4.59 -3.93 15.63
C VAL A 34 4.98 -2.49 15.29
N THR A 35 5.82 -2.28 14.30
CA THR A 35 6.18 -0.96 13.76
C THR A 35 5.83 -0.84 12.28
N ASN A 36 5.44 0.36 11.87
CA ASN A 36 5.17 0.69 10.47
C ASN A 36 6.34 1.48 9.90
N HIS A 37 6.80 1.09 8.71
CA HIS A 37 7.85 1.78 7.97
C HIS A 37 7.24 2.34 6.70
N TYR A 38 6.95 3.63 6.72
CA TYR A 38 6.23 4.29 5.64
C TYR A 38 7.17 4.59 4.46
N SER A 39 6.82 4.09 3.27
CA SER A 39 7.52 4.39 2.03
C SER A 39 6.60 5.17 1.09
N ARG A 40 7.11 6.31 0.62
CA ARG A 40 6.34 7.26 -0.18
C ARG A 40 6.42 6.89 -1.65
N ILE A 41 5.26 6.68 -2.26
CA ILE A 41 5.11 6.58 -3.70
C ILE A 41 5.21 8.01 -4.25
N LEU A 42 6.20 8.28 -5.09
CA LEU A 42 6.33 9.60 -5.71
C LEU A 42 5.05 9.90 -6.51
N THR A 43 4.43 11.03 -6.20
CA THR A 43 3.17 11.46 -6.82
C THR A 43 3.37 12.90 -7.25
N PRO A 44 3.87 13.15 -8.49
CA PRO A 44 3.98 14.51 -8.99
C PRO A 44 2.60 15.15 -9.07
N ASP A 45 2.54 16.49 -8.95
CA ASP A 45 1.29 17.23 -9.00
C ASP A 45 0.50 16.91 -10.27
N ALA A 46 -0.56 16.14 -10.09
CA ALA A 46 -1.53 15.88 -11.13
C ALA A 46 -2.71 16.83 -10.90
N ASN A 47 -2.75 17.91 -11.67
CA ASN A 47 -3.98 18.67 -11.83
C ASN A 47 -5.00 17.74 -12.52
N ALA A 48 -5.77 17.00 -11.72
CA ALA A 48 -6.80 16.08 -12.15
C ALA A 48 -8.04 16.85 -12.62
N VAL A 49 -7.88 17.60 -13.71
CA VAL A 49 -8.90 18.50 -14.28
C VAL A 49 -9.82 17.79 -15.29
N SER A 50 -9.49 16.56 -15.67
CA SER A 50 -10.29 15.67 -16.53
C SER A 50 -10.07 14.20 -16.18
N ASN A 51 -10.97 13.32 -16.64
CA ASN A 51 -10.80 11.87 -16.49
C ASN A 51 -9.47 11.38 -17.07
N ASP A 52 -9.06 11.88 -18.25
CA ASP A 52 -7.80 11.48 -18.89
C ASP A 52 -6.58 11.89 -18.04
N THR A 53 -6.60 13.11 -17.48
CA THR A 53 -5.51 13.57 -16.60
C THR A 53 -5.44 12.78 -15.30
N PHE A 54 -6.59 12.36 -14.75
CA PHE A 54 -6.66 11.48 -13.59
C PHE A 54 -6.12 10.07 -13.90
N MET A 55 -6.46 9.52 -15.07
CA MET A 55 -5.96 8.22 -15.49
C MET A 55 -4.44 8.21 -15.68
N ASN A 56 -3.91 9.24 -16.34
CA ASN A 56 -2.46 9.40 -16.51
C ASN A 56 -1.74 9.54 -15.16
N ALA A 57 -2.30 10.30 -14.23
CA ALA A 57 -1.76 10.40 -12.87
C ALA A 57 -1.73 9.04 -12.16
N THR A 58 -2.79 8.24 -12.30
CA THR A 58 -2.87 6.91 -11.71
C THR A 58 -1.80 5.96 -12.28
N LEU A 59 -1.52 6.04 -13.58
CA LEU A 59 -0.47 5.24 -14.23
C LEU A 59 0.94 5.63 -13.74
N VAL A 60 1.23 6.94 -13.64
CA VAL A 60 2.52 7.41 -13.11
C VAL A 60 2.73 6.95 -11.67
N ILE A 61 1.68 7.03 -10.85
CA ILE A 61 1.74 6.53 -9.47
C ILE A 61 1.98 5.01 -9.45
N ALA A 62 1.34 4.28 -10.36
CA ALA A 62 1.52 2.82 -10.47
C ALA A 62 2.94 2.42 -10.83
N GLU A 63 3.58 3.14 -11.75
CA GLU A 63 4.99 2.94 -12.10
C GLU A 63 5.90 3.19 -10.89
N ASN A 64 5.60 4.20 -10.09
CA ASN A 64 6.39 4.54 -8.90
C ASN A 64 6.16 3.61 -7.69
N VAL A 65 5.17 2.70 -7.74
CA VAL A 65 4.94 1.77 -6.61
C VAL A 65 6.12 0.82 -6.43
N LEU A 66 6.69 0.29 -7.51
CA LEU A 66 7.77 -0.69 -7.41
C LEU A 66 9.04 -0.06 -6.84
N ASP A 67 9.31 1.21 -7.15
CA ASP A 67 10.40 1.96 -6.52
C ASP A 67 10.17 2.17 -5.01
N ALA A 68 8.93 2.46 -4.61
CA ALA A 68 8.57 2.56 -3.19
C ALA A 68 8.67 1.20 -2.46
N VAL A 69 8.35 0.10 -3.16
CA VAL A 69 8.57 -1.27 -2.68
C VAL A 69 10.06 -1.51 -2.47
N ASP A 70 10.90 -1.20 -3.45
CA ASP A 70 12.35 -1.39 -3.33
C ASP A 70 12.93 -0.61 -2.15
N SER A 71 12.50 0.64 -1.98
CA SER A 71 12.92 1.47 -0.86
C SER A 71 12.52 0.88 0.49
N VAL A 72 11.29 0.36 0.65
CA VAL A 72 10.87 -0.20 1.95
C VAL A 72 11.52 -1.55 2.23
N MET A 73 11.83 -2.31 1.19
CA MET A 73 12.48 -3.62 1.34
C MET A 73 13.89 -3.53 1.91
N THR A 74 14.54 -2.35 1.88
CA THR A 74 15.88 -2.17 2.48
C THR A 74 15.88 -2.35 4.00
N CYS A 75 14.74 -2.16 4.68
CA CYS A 75 14.61 -2.45 6.11
C CYS A 75 14.12 -3.88 6.39
N SER A 76 14.00 -4.72 5.35
CA SER A 76 13.57 -6.13 5.45
C SER A 76 12.26 -6.33 6.24
N PRO A 77 11.15 -5.69 5.84
CA PRO A 77 9.86 -5.84 6.52
C PRO A 77 9.34 -7.28 6.44
N ASN A 78 8.40 -7.62 7.32
CA ASN A 78 7.74 -8.93 7.34
C ASN A 78 6.55 -9.01 6.38
N TYR A 79 5.90 -7.87 6.10
CA TYR A 79 4.69 -7.80 5.28
C TYR A 79 4.52 -6.40 4.68
N LEU A 80 3.79 -6.31 3.57
CA LEU A 80 3.50 -5.04 2.90
C LEU A 80 2.03 -4.64 3.04
N VAL A 81 1.77 -3.35 3.20
CA VAL A 81 0.42 -2.78 3.23
C VAL A 81 0.34 -1.65 2.21
N MET A 82 -0.63 -1.72 1.31
CA MET A 82 -0.90 -0.66 0.33
C MET A 82 -1.97 0.29 0.89
N GLY A 83 -1.54 1.47 1.33
CA GLY A 83 -2.37 2.57 1.83
C GLY A 83 -2.97 3.46 0.74
N MET A 84 -3.05 2.99 -0.51
CA MET A 84 -3.70 3.69 -1.62
C MET A 84 -4.78 2.83 -2.26
N SER A 85 -5.99 3.37 -2.38
CA SER A 85 -7.13 2.68 -2.98
C SER A 85 -7.07 2.69 -4.51
N ALA A 86 -6.92 3.86 -5.15
CA ALA A 86 -7.20 4.04 -6.58
C ALA A 86 -6.53 3.02 -7.51
N ILE A 87 -5.23 2.76 -7.30
CA ILE A 87 -4.46 1.78 -8.10
C ILE A 87 -4.99 0.34 -7.94
N THR A 88 -5.53 0.03 -6.77
CA THR A 88 -6.03 -1.31 -6.43
C THR A 88 -7.46 -1.58 -6.92
N PHE A 89 -8.14 -0.55 -7.44
CA PHE A 89 -9.44 -0.66 -8.10
C PHE A 89 -9.34 -0.62 -9.63
N TYR A 90 -8.23 -0.11 -10.17
CA TYR A 90 -8.02 -0.05 -11.62
C TYR A 90 -7.99 -1.45 -12.23
N GLY A 91 -8.75 -1.65 -13.32
CA GLY A 91 -8.88 -2.98 -13.95
C GLY A 91 -9.70 -4.00 -13.15
N GLY A 92 -10.40 -3.56 -12.10
CA GLY A 92 -11.23 -4.41 -11.24
C GLY A 92 -10.42 -5.52 -10.57
N ILE A 93 -11.06 -6.65 -10.30
CA ILE A 93 -10.45 -7.81 -9.63
C ILE A 93 -9.17 -8.27 -10.34
N LYS A 94 -9.17 -8.31 -11.68
CA LYS A 94 -7.99 -8.73 -12.45
C LYS A 94 -6.82 -7.76 -12.29
N GLY A 95 -7.09 -6.47 -12.20
CA GLY A 95 -6.06 -5.46 -11.95
C GLY A 95 -5.48 -5.55 -10.54
N ALA A 96 -6.33 -5.76 -9.53
CA ALA A 96 -5.91 -6.01 -8.15
C ALA A 96 -5.01 -7.26 -8.03
N GLU A 97 -5.40 -8.36 -8.66
CA GLU A 97 -4.60 -9.61 -8.67
C GLU A 97 -3.26 -9.42 -9.39
N LYS A 98 -3.26 -8.73 -10.54
CA LYS A 98 -2.02 -8.39 -11.25
C LYS A 98 -1.10 -7.54 -10.37
N PHE A 99 -1.64 -6.50 -9.74
CA PHE A 99 -0.89 -5.63 -8.84
C PHE A 99 -0.22 -6.42 -7.70
N LYS A 100 -0.98 -7.28 -7.02
CA LYS A 100 -0.45 -8.13 -5.94
C LYS A 100 0.64 -9.08 -6.45
N LYS A 101 0.47 -9.64 -7.65
CA LYS A 101 1.47 -10.48 -8.29
C LYS A 101 2.76 -9.69 -8.55
N ASP A 102 2.66 -8.50 -9.13
CA ASP A 102 3.82 -7.67 -9.46
C ASP A 102 4.58 -7.27 -8.18
N VAL A 103 3.87 -6.88 -7.11
CA VAL A 103 4.48 -6.59 -5.80
C VAL A 103 5.14 -7.84 -5.20
N LYS A 104 4.48 -9.00 -5.28
CA LYS A 104 5.03 -10.25 -4.76
C LYS A 104 6.26 -10.70 -5.52
N ASP A 105 6.26 -10.58 -6.84
CA ASP A 105 7.39 -10.92 -7.69
C ASP A 105 8.59 -9.99 -7.44
N ARG A 106 8.33 -8.70 -7.15
CA ARG A 106 9.39 -7.72 -6.85
C ARG A 106 9.97 -7.87 -5.43
N SER A 107 9.12 -8.06 -4.43
CA SER A 107 9.52 -8.02 -3.02
C SER A 107 9.73 -9.39 -2.37
N GLY A 108 9.16 -10.45 -2.94
CA GLY A 108 9.01 -11.75 -2.29
C GLY A 108 7.97 -11.78 -1.16
N LEU A 109 7.32 -10.66 -0.85
CA LEU A 109 6.33 -10.53 0.22
C LEU A 109 4.91 -10.44 -0.32
N SER A 110 3.94 -10.83 0.51
CA SER A 110 2.53 -10.57 0.21
C SER A 110 2.16 -9.14 0.63
N VAL A 111 1.13 -8.60 -0.02
CA VAL A 111 0.61 -7.25 0.23
C VAL A 111 -0.89 -7.28 0.48
N SER A 112 -1.34 -6.52 1.48
CA SER A 112 -2.76 -6.21 1.68
C SER A 112 -3.13 -4.92 0.96
N ILE A 113 -4.26 -4.93 0.27
CA ILE A 113 -4.79 -3.79 -0.51
C ILE A 113 -6.17 -3.39 0.01
N GLY A 114 -6.47 -2.09 -0.05
CA GLY A 114 -7.70 -1.54 0.53
C GLY A 114 -8.98 -2.22 0.02
N SER A 115 -9.07 -2.51 -1.28
CA SER A 115 -10.25 -3.16 -1.87
C SER A 115 -10.54 -4.54 -1.26
N GLU A 116 -9.54 -5.41 -1.15
CA GLU A 116 -9.67 -6.73 -0.52
C GLU A 116 -9.86 -6.66 0.98
N SER A 117 -9.17 -5.74 1.66
CA SER A 117 -9.31 -5.55 3.10
C SER A 117 -10.74 -5.12 3.45
N THR A 118 -11.35 -4.22 2.67
CA THR A 118 -12.74 -3.81 2.85
C THR A 118 -13.70 -4.98 2.62
N ALA A 119 -13.54 -5.73 1.52
CA ALA A 119 -14.39 -6.90 1.25
C ALA A 119 -14.31 -7.94 2.39
N LYS A 120 -13.10 -8.29 2.83
CA LYS A 120 -12.88 -9.23 3.94
C LYS A 120 -13.46 -8.73 5.26
N ALA A 121 -13.42 -7.43 5.51
CA ALA A 121 -14.04 -6.85 6.69
C ALA A 121 -15.57 -7.01 6.65
N LEU A 122 -16.21 -6.68 5.52
CA LEU A 122 -17.66 -6.86 5.35
C LEU A 122 -18.07 -8.33 5.55
N ASP A 123 -17.31 -9.27 4.98
CA ASP A 123 -17.54 -10.70 5.17
C ASP A 123 -17.43 -11.12 6.65
N ALA A 124 -16.44 -10.58 7.36
CA ALA A 124 -16.21 -10.90 8.78
C ALA A 124 -17.28 -10.33 9.72
N PHE A 125 -17.92 -9.21 9.35
CA PHE A 125 -18.93 -8.52 10.16
C PHE A 125 -20.38 -8.79 9.71
N GLY A 126 -20.60 -9.77 8.81
CA GLY A 126 -21.93 -10.32 8.52
C GLY A 126 -22.59 -9.86 7.22
N ASN A 127 -21.83 -9.54 6.17
CA ASN A 127 -22.33 -9.19 4.83
C ASN A 127 -23.35 -8.04 4.84
N ILE A 128 -23.00 -6.93 5.52
CA ILE A 128 -23.80 -5.69 5.54
C ILE A 128 -23.76 -4.98 4.19
#